data_AF-A0A6J4JET9-F1
#
_entry.id   AF-A0A6J4JET9-F1
#
_cell.length_a   1.000
_cell.length_b   1.000
_cell.length_c   1.000
_cell.angle_alpha   90.00
_cell.angle_beta   90.00
_cell.angle_gamma   90.00
#
_symmetry.space_group_name_H-M   'P 1'
#
loop_
_entity.id
_entity.type
_entity.pdbx_description
1 polymer ?
#
loop_
_entity_poly.entity_id
_entity_poly.type
_entity_poly.pdbx_seq_one_letter_code
_entity_poly.pdbx_strand_id
1 'polypeptide(L)'
;MFEQFDTNRYTIQNRLERTNTGGGSFNENSQDVLIPAFLAAYSGKDPNKVGLTPFPKIPLPNWRVDYAGLSRLEAFRKIFSSFNLQHSYSSNYSVRNFISSLEYTDPADVGLNRRLRNPTPSIVSDTGQVAGSYVPVYVMSQVVISERFAPLIGVEARTLSRITARLQYNAERIVALNLSNRQVQELRSRDVTASIGFTRNNTRLPFKTQGRNIVLKNDLQFRCDATIRDTRTVQRKLEGANANTSTAGGLNFQFKPTVNYVVNQRLNVQGYFERTVNTPHITSSFPNSTTRFGFNLRYSLSE
;
A
#
# COMPACT_ATOMS: atom_id res chain seq x y z
N MET A 1 -3.52 15.83 9.78
CA MET A 1 -3.99 14.45 9.99
C MET A 1 -3.70 13.95 11.40
N PHE A 2 -2.44 13.78 11.82
CA PHE A 2 -2.18 13.33 13.20
C PHE A 2 -2.64 14.35 14.26
N GLU A 3 -2.37 15.64 14.06
CA GLU A 3 -2.90 16.70 14.95
C GLU A 3 -4.43 16.75 14.95
N GLN A 4 -5.06 16.55 13.78
CA GLN A 4 -6.53 16.44 13.70
C GLN A 4 -7.05 15.23 14.45
N PHE A 5 -6.33 14.10 14.43
CA PHE A 5 -6.68 12.93 15.24
C PHE A 5 -6.66 13.27 16.72
N ASP A 6 -5.62 13.94 17.19
CA ASP A 6 -5.47 14.39 18.58
C ASP A 6 -6.64 15.31 19.00
N THR A 7 -6.95 16.34 18.19
CA THR A 7 -8.08 17.25 18.44
C THR A 7 -9.44 16.55 18.38
N ASN A 8 -9.61 15.57 17.48
CA ASN A 8 -10.87 14.86 17.31
C ASN A 8 -11.22 13.99 18.53
N ARG A 9 -10.23 13.56 19.34
CA ARG A 9 -10.49 12.73 20.53
C ARG A 9 -11.44 13.42 21.50
N TYR A 10 -11.19 14.70 21.81
CA TYR A 10 -12.04 15.49 22.69
C TYR A 10 -13.48 15.62 22.16
N THR A 11 -13.63 15.85 20.85
CA THR A 11 -14.96 15.94 20.21
C THR A 11 -15.71 14.62 20.29
N ILE A 12 -15.03 13.50 20.06
CA ILE A 12 -15.61 12.16 20.09
C ILE A 12 -15.96 11.72 21.51
N GLN A 13 -15.11 12.02 22.49
CA GLN A 13 -15.39 11.77 23.90
C GLN A 13 -16.70 12.44 24.33
N ASN A 14 -16.84 13.74 24.07
CA ASN A 14 -18.07 14.49 24.38
C ASN A 14 -19.31 13.89 23.71
N ARG A 15 -19.18 13.32 22.51
CA ARG A 15 -20.30 12.64 21.82
C ARG A 15 -20.66 11.32 22.46
N LEU A 16 -19.66 10.54 22.89
CA LEU A 16 -19.87 9.27 23.58
C LEU A 16 -20.55 9.49 24.93
N GLU A 17 -20.11 10.48 25.71
CA GLU A 17 -20.72 10.85 27.00
C GLU A 17 -22.16 11.33 26.85
N ARG A 18 -22.50 12.06 25.78
CA ARG A 18 -23.89 12.44 25.49
C ARG A 18 -24.78 11.26 25.08
N THR A 19 -24.19 10.21 24.51
CA THR A 19 -24.93 9.05 24.00
C THR A 19 -25.10 7.98 25.08
N ASN A 20 -24.14 7.85 26.00
CA ASN A 20 -24.16 6.88 27.09
C ASN A 20 -24.31 7.60 28.44
N THR A 21 -25.53 7.61 28.97
CA THR A 21 -25.86 8.28 30.25
C THR A 21 -25.69 7.36 31.47
N GLY A 22 -25.00 6.23 31.34
CA GLY A 22 -24.88 5.19 32.37
C GLY A 22 -23.95 5.52 33.55
N GLY A 23 -23.77 6.79 33.90
CA GLY A 23 -23.03 7.23 35.10
C GLY A 23 -21.50 7.06 35.06
N GLY A 24 -20.91 6.61 33.95
CA GLY A 24 -19.47 6.52 33.74
C GLY A 24 -18.93 7.61 32.81
N SER A 25 -17.60 7.73 32.77
CA SER A 25 -16.87 8.64 31.87
C SER A 25 -16.09 7.87 30.81
N PHE A 26 -15.82 8.50 29.66
CA PHE A 26 -14.92 7.93 28.66
C PHE A 26 -13.55 8.56 28.80
N ASN A 27 -12.53 7.74 29.05
CA ASN A 27 -11.15 8.22 28.99
C ASN A 27 -10.80 8.63 27.55
N GLU A 28 -10.17 9.78 27.34
CA GLU A 28 -9.69 10.25 26.02
C GLU A 28 -8.80 9.22 25.31
N ASN A 29 -8.06 8.44 26.11
CA ASN A 29 -7.15 7.39 25.67
C ASN A 29 -7.80 5.99 25.61
N SER A 30 -9.12 5.90 25.81
CA SER A 30 -9.88 4.66 25.63
C SER A 30 -9.98 4.31 24.15
N GLN A 31 -9.98 3.01 23.83
CA GLN A 31 -10.16 2.55 22.46
C GLN A 31 -11.46 3.03 21.81
N ASP A 32 -12.52 3.21 22.60
CA ASP A 32 -13.82 3.64 22.10
C ASP A 32 -13.80 5.11 21.64
N VAL A 33 -12.88 5.93 22.18
CA VAL A 33 -12.60 7.29 21.69
C VAL A 33 -11.59 7.26 20.55
N LEU A 34 -10.48 6.52 20.72
CA LEU A 34 -9.36 6.53 19.78
C LEU A 34 -9.73 6.00 18.39
N ILE A 35 -10.52 4.93 18.29
CA ILE A 35 -10.87 4.33 16.99
C ILE A 35 -11.73 5.28 16.13
N PRO A 36 -12.87 5.82 16.60
CA PRO A 36 -13.66 6.77 15.82
C PRO A 36 -12.94 8.09 15.55
N ALA A 37 -12.12 8.61 16.49
CA ALA A 37 -11.31 9.79 16.25
C ALA A 37 -10.27 9.54 15.14
N PHE A 38 -9.63 8.37 15.15
CA PHE A 38 -8.68 7.92 14.13
C PHE A 38 -9.36 7.79 12.77
N LEU A 39 -10.52 7.12 12.72
CA LEU A 39 -11.32 6.99 11.51
C LEU A 39 -11.70 8.36 10.95
N ALA A 40 -12.18 9.29 11.78
CA ALA A 40 -12.53 10.65 11.34
C ALA A 40 -11.33 11.37 10.71
N ALA A 41 -10.19 11.38 11.41
CA ALA A 41 -9.00 12.11 10.97
C ALA A 41 -8.38 11.54 9.69
N TYR A 42 -8.30 10.21 9.56
CA TYR A 42 -7.61 9.56 8.43
C TYR A 42 -8.52 9.29 7.22
N SER A 43 -9.85 9.29 7.42
CA SER A 43 -10.83 9.26 6.31
C SER A 43 -11.29 10.66 5.88
N GLY A 44 -10.85 11.73 6.56
CA GLY A 44 -11.25 13.11 6.24
C GLY A 44 -12.72 13.42 6.53
N LYS A 45 -13.35 12.67 7.44
CA LYS A 45 -14.75 12.87 7.82
C LYS A 45 -14.85 13.77 9.04
N ASP A 46 -15.96 14.53 9.11
CA ASP A 46 -16.29 15.36 10.27
C ASP A 46 -16.42 14.49 11.54
N PRO A 47 -15.68 14.80 12.63
CA PRO A 47 -15.76 14.06 13.89
C PRO A 47 -17.16 14.09 14.51
N ASN A 48 -18.05 15.00 14.12
CA ASN A 48 -19.44 15.03 14.59
C ASN A 48 -20.37 14.06 13.85
N LYS A 49 -19.97 13.60 12.66
CA LYS A 49 -20.81 12.77 11.77
C LYS A 49 -20.28 11.33 11.63
N VAL A 50 -19.05 11.06 12.07
CA VAL A 50 -18.51 9.69 12.06
C VAL A 50 -19.32 8.80 13.01
N GLY A 51 -19.50 7.54 12.62
CA GLY A 51 -20.05 6.52 13.52
C GLY A 51 -19.08 6.28 14.68
N LEU A 52 -19.62 6.16 15.89
CA LEU A 52 -18.86 5.94 17.12
C LEU A 52 -18.40 4.48 17.28
N THR A 53 -18.68 3.65 16.29
CA THR A 53 -18.49 2.20 16.34
C THR A 53 -17.19 1.85 15.62
N PRO A 54 -16.40 0.88 16.12
CA PRO A 54 -15.18 0.43 15.47
C PRO A 54 -15.44 -0.29 14.13
N PHE A 55 -16.70 -0.62 13.81
CA PHE A 55 -17.10 -1.32 12.58
C PHE A 55 -17.95 -0.41 11.67
N PRO A 56 -17.35 0.30 10.69
CA PRO A 56 -18.08 1.21 9.82
C PRO A 56 -19.17 0.50 8.98
N LYS A 57 -20.28 1.20 8.73
CA LYS A 57 -21.47 0.64 8.04
C LYS A 57 -21.29 0.47 6.53
N ILE A 58 -20.58 1.39 5.88
CA ILE A 58 -20.38 1.39 4.41
C ILE A 58 -18.90 1.68 4.13
N PRO A 59 -18.16 0.75 3.51
CA PRO A 59 -16.79 1.00 3.06
C PRO A 59 -16.78 2.00 1.90
N LEU A 60 -15.66 2.70 1.69
CA LEU A 60 -15.48 3.47 0.45
C LEU A 60 -15.38 2.50 -0.73
N PRO A 61 -15.95 2.84 -1.91
CA PRO A 61 -15.84 1.98 -3.07
C PRO A 61 -14.39 1.95 -3.57
N ASN A 62 -13.92 0.74 -3.84
CA ASN A 62 -12.72 0.52 -4.62
C ASN A 62 -13.08 0.67 -6.10
N TRP A 63 -12.22 1.33 -6.87
CA TRP A 63 -12.52 1.61 -8.28
C TRP A 63 -11.29 1.44 -9.14
N ARG A 64 -11.54 1.08 -10.40
CA ARG A 64 -10.52 0.92 -11.43
C ARG A 64 -11.07 1.45 -12.74
N VAL A 65 -10.28 2.30 -13.39
CA VAL A 65 -10.58 2.89 -14.69
C VAL A 65 -9.44 2.54 -15.63
N ASP A 66 -9.78 1.87 -16.72
CA ASP A 66 -8.86 1.59 -17.84
C ASP A 66 -9.45 2.23 -19.10
N TYR A 67 -8.69 3.09 -19.76
CA TYR A 67 -9.09 3.81 -20.96
C TYR A 67 -8.14 3.56 -22.11
N ALA A 68 -8.58 2.74 -23.08
CA ALA A 68 -7.82 2.39 -24.28
C ALA A 68 -8.22 3.19 -25.54
N GLY A 69 -9.17 4.13 -25.41
CA GLY A 69 -9.77 4.86 -26.54
C GLY A 69 -8.80 5.80 -27.26
N LEU A 70 -7.72 6.24 -26.60
CA LEU A 70 -6.74 7.17 -27.17
C LEU A 70 -6.08 6.64 -28.45
N SER A 71 -5.92 5.32 -28.55
CA SER A 71 -5.37 4.66 -29.76
C SER A 71 -6.21 4.86 -31.02
N ARG A 72 -7.49 5.27 -30.90
CA ARG A 72 -8.41 5.47 -32.03
C ARG A 72 -8.34 6.88 -32.63
N LEU A 73 -7.72 7.85 -31.95
CA LEU A 73 -7.55 9.21 -32.44
C LEU A 73 -6.53 9.24 -33.59
N GLU A 74 -6.76 10.05 -34.63
CA GLU A 74 -5.92 10.08 -35.83
C GLU A 74 -4.43 10.35 -35.56
N ALA A 75 -4.14 11.22 -34.58
CA ALA A 75 -2.77 11.53 -34.18
C ALA A 75 -2.07 10.33 -33.52
N PHE A 76 -2.78 9.58 -32.67
CA PHE A 76 -2.22 8.46 -31.92
C PHE A 76 -2.13 7.20 -32.76
N ARG A 77 -3.11 6.93 -33.63
CA ARG A 77 -3.16 5.73 -34.48
C ARG A 77 -1.96 5.62 -35.43
N LYS A 78 -1.37 6.74 -35.85
CA LYS A 78 -0.17 6.77 -36.73
C LYS A 78 1.09 6.27 -36.03
N ILE A 79 1.15 6.35 -34.69
CA ILE A 79 2.35 6.08 -33.89
C ILE A 79 2.15 4.80 -33.05
N PHE A 80 0.97 4.66 -32.44
CA PHE A 80 0.64 3.65 -31.47
C PHE A 80 -0.36 2.63 -32.02
N SER A 81 -0.02 1.34 -31.89
CA SER A 81 -0.96 0.24 -32.08
C SER A 81 -1.91 0.07 -30.88
N SER A 82 -1.46 0.43 -29.68
CA SER A 82 -2.31 0.55 -28.50
C SER A 82 -1.80 1.63 -27.54
N PHE A 83 -2.72 2.28 -26.85
CA PHE A 83 -2.42 3.26 -25.81
C PHE A 83 -3.49 3.13 -24.73
N ASN A 84 -3.08 2.76 -23.52
CA ASN A 84 -3.96 2.52 -22.38
C ASN A 84 -3.57 3.41 -21.21
N LEU A 85 -4.55 4.14 -20.68
CA LEU A 85 -4.43 4.89 -19.45
C LEU A 85 -5.14 4.12 -18.33
N GLN A 86 -4.47 3.95 -17.21
CA GLN A 86 -4.91 3.13 -16.10
C GLN A 86 -4.89 3.96 -14.81
N HIS A 87 -5.94 3.83 -14.01
CA HIS A 87 -6.00 4.31 -12.64
C HIS A 87 -6.73 3.28 -11.79
N SER A 88 -6.19 2.96 -10.61
CA SER A 88 -6.87 2.09 -9.67
C SER A 88 -6.67 2.57 -8.24
N TYR A 89 -7.76 2.57 -7.48
CA TYR A 89 -7.80 2.89 -6.06
C TYR A 89 -8.39 1.73 -5.26
N SER A 90 -7.73 1.40 -4.16
CA SER A 90 -8.23 0.44 -3.18
C SER A 90 -8.00 0.94 -1.77
N SER A 91 -9.01 0.83 -0.91
CA SER A 91 -8.92 1.08 0.51
C SER A 91 -9.45 -0.13 1.28
N ASN A 92 -8.76 -0.51 2.34
CA ASN A 92 -9.18 -1.57 3.23
C ASN A 92 -9.01 -1.13 4.69
N TYR A 93 -10.03 -1.39 5.48
CA TYR A 93 -10.05 -1.16 6.92
C TYR A 93 -10.10 -2.53 7.60
N SER A 94 -9.11 -2.83 8.43
CA SER A 94 -9.08 -4.07 9.19
C SER A 94 -8.86 -3.80 10.67
N VAL A 95 -9.61 -4.52 11.49
CA VAL A 95 -9.43 -4.59 12.95
C VAL A 95 -8.72 -5.92 13.23
N ARG A 96 -7.51 -5.86 13.77
CA ARG A 96 -6.71 -7.06 14.11
C ARG A 96 -6.95 -7.43 15.56
N ASN A 97 -7.26 -8.72 15.79
CA ASN A 97 -7.36 -9.38 17.08
C ASN A 97 -8.24 -8.61 18.09
N PHE A 98 -9.52 -8.96 18.13
CA PHE A 98 -10.44 -8.49 19.17
C PHE A 98 -10.90 -9.67 20.02
N ILE A 99 -10.96 -9.46 21.33
CA ILE A 99 -11.50 -10.41 22.31
C ILE A 99 -12.62 -9.72 23.09
N SER A 100 -13.61 -10.47 23.56
CA SER A 100 -14.54 -9.94 24.54
C SER A 100 -13.81 -9.67 25.86
N SER A 101 -14.10 -8.55 26.51
CA SER A 101 -13.62 -8.31 27.87
C SER A 101 -14.23 -9.33 28.83
N LEU A 102 -13.44 -9.84 29.78
CA LEU A 102 -13.88 -10.82 30.77
C LEU A 102 -14.85 -10.24 31.80
N GLU A 103 -14.87 -8.90 31.95
CA GLU A 103 -15.78 -8.20 32.84
C GLU A 103 -17.25 -8.33 32.40
N TYR A 104 -17.47 -8.50 31.10
CA TYR A 104 -18.81 -8.69 30.54
C TYR A 104 -19.17 -10.18 30.59
N THR A 105 -19.83 -10.58 31.67
CA THR A 105 -20.29 -11.96 31.90
C THR A 105 -21.73 -12.20 31.46
N ASP A 106 -22.52 -11.13 31.27
CA ASP A 106 -23.91 -11.23 30.83
C ASP A 106 -24.00 -11.62 29.34
N PRO A 107 -24.69 -12.73 28.99
CA PRO A 107 -24.98 -13.08 27.61
C PRO A 107 -25.75 -12.00 26.82
N ALA A 108 -26.47 -11.10 27.48
CA ALA A 108 -27.10 -9.93 26.85
C ALA A 108 -26.04 -8.96 26.28
N ASP A 109 -24.85 -8.93 26.89
CA ASP A 109 -23.77 -8.02 26.50
C ASP A 109 -22.78 -8.63 25.50
N VAL A 110 -22.48 -9.91 25.59
CA VAL A 110 -21.45 -10.58 24.76
C VAL A 110 -21.94 -11.83 24.03
N GLY A 111 -23.23 -12.18 24.14
CA GLY A 111 -23.79 -13.36 23.50
C GLY A 111 -23.81 -13.30 21.97
N LEU A 112 -23.92 -14.48 21.34
CA LEU A 112 -23.90 -14.66 19.88
C LEU A 112 -25.01 -13.88 19.14
N ASN A 113 -26.05 -13.46 19.84
CA ASN A 113 -27.18 -12.73 19.30
C ASN A 113 -26.93 -11.21 19.21
N ARG A 114 -25.85 -10.68 19.80
CA ARG A 114 -25.53 -9.24 19.76
C ARG A 114 -24.77 -8.91 18.48
N ARG A 115 -25.22 -7.86 17.80
CA ARG A 115 -24.50 -7.31 16.64
C ARG A 115 -23.21 -6.65 17.13
N LEU A 116 -22.06 -7.14 16.65
CA LEU A 116 -20.72 -6.57 16.89
C LEU A 116 -20.62 -5.05 16.63
N ARG A 117 -21.56 -4.50 15.85
CA ARG A 117 -21.55 -3.11 15.38
C ARG A 117 -22.00 -2.08 16.41
N ASN A 118 -22.62 -2.46 17.53
CA ASN A 118 -23.04 -1.48 18.55
C ASN A 118 -22.74 -1.96 19.97
N PRO A 119 -21.45 -2.09 20.35
CA PRO A 119 -21.06 -2.29 21.73
C PRO A 119 -21.28 -0.96 22.47
N THR A 120 -22.29 -0.88 23.31
CA THR A 120 -22.44 0.20 24.28
C THR A 120 -21.89 -0.30 25.60
N PRO A 121 -20.77 0.26 26.09
CA PRO A 121 -20.24 -0.11 27.40
C PRO A 121 -21.26 0.17 28.50
N SER A 122 -21.60 -0.85 29.29
CA SER A 122 -22.52 -0.76 30.43
C SER A 122 -21.79 -0.84 31.77
N ILE A 123 -20.59 -1.42 31.79
CA ILE A 123 -19.78 -1.62 32.98
C ILE A 123 -18.78 -0.47 33.14
N VAL A 124 -18.76 0.09 34.35
CA VAL A 124 -17.80 1.11 34.78
C VAL A 124 -16.79 0.45 35.71
N SER A 125 -15.49 0.67 35.46
CA SER A 125 -14.43 0.08 36.29
C SER A 125 -14.38 0.75 37.66
N ASP A 126 -14.49 -0.05 38.71
CA ASP A 126 -14.33 0.38 40.12
C ASP A 126 -12.87 0.29 40.60
N THR A 127 -11.98 -0.33 39.81
CA THR A 127 -10.55 -0.50 40.13
C THR A 127 -9.65 -0.14 38.95
N GLY A 128 -8.55 0.59 39.20
CA GLY A 128 -7.54 0.98 38.20
C GLY A 128 -7.11 2.46 38.26
N GLN A 129 -6.26 2.90 37.33
CA GLN A 129 -5.70 4.26 37.26
C GLN A 129 -6.74 5.36 36.91
N VAL A 130 -7.96 5.00 36.50
CA VAL A 130 -9.08 5.93 36.29
C VAL A 130 -10.38 5.29 36.76
N ALA A 131 -10.64 5.30 38.07
CA ALA A 131 -11.93 4.91 38.64
C ALA A 131 -13.07 5.72 37.98
N GLY A 132 -14.19 5.06 37.64
CA GLY A 132 -15.31 5.73 36.97
C GLY A 132 -15.23 5.77 35.43
N SER A 133 -14.29 5.07 34.80
CA SER A 133 -14.21 4.93 33.33
C SER A 133 -14.98 3.71 32.80
N TYR A 134 -15.54 3.81 31.60
CA TYR A 134 -16.18 2.67 30.94
C TYR A 134 -15.17 1.58 30.53
N VAL A 135 -15.50 0.33 30.81
CA VAL A 135 -14.75 -0.84 30.33
C VAL A 135 -15.21 -1.17 28.91
N PRO A 136 -14.32 -1.25 27.91
CA PRO A 136 -14.72 -1.59 26.56
C PRO A 136 -15.23 -3.03 26.44
N VAL A 137 -16.32 -3.25 25.68
CA VAL A 137 -16.92 -4.57 25.48
C VAL A 137 -15.99 -5.52 24.71
N TYR A 138 -15.32 -5.01 23.68
CA TYR A 138 -14.35 -5.76 22.88
C TYR A 138 -12.99 -5.12 22.99
N VAL A 139 -12.01 -5.80 23.57
CA VAL A 139 -10.64 -5.31 23.65
C VAL A 139 -9.95 -5.59 22.32
N MET A 140 -9.51 -4.54 21.63
CA MET A 140 -8.86 -4.62 20.32
C MET A 140 -7.36 -4.31 20.43
N SER A 141 -6.51 -5.04 19.71
CA SER A 141 -5.06 -4.77 19.73
C SER A 141 -4.65 -3.66 18.73
N GLN A 142 -5.15 -3.74 17.50
CA GLN A 142 -4.70 -2.84 16.43
C GLN A 142 -5.80 -2.59 15.38
N VAL A 143 -5.87 -1.36 14.90
CA VAL A 143 -6.72 -0.96 13.77
C VAL A 143 -5.84 -0.47 12.63
N VAL A 144 -6.08 -0.94 11.41
CA VAL A 144 -5.26 -0.63 10.23
C VAL A 144 -6.12 -0.13 9.08
N ILE A 145 -5.75 1.02 8.52
CA ILE A 145 -6.25 1.55 7.26
C ILE A 145 -5.13 1.39 6.22
N SER A 146 -5.37 0.60 5.19
CA SER A 146 -4.47 0.47 4.04
C SER A 146 -5.11 1.09 2.81
N GLU A 147 -4.48 2.10 2.25
CA GLU A 147 -4.92 2.83 1.08
C GLU A 147 -3.85 2.72 -0.01
N ARG A 148 -4.25 2.34 -1.22
CA ARG A 148 -3.32 2.06 -2.31
C ARG A 148 -3.88 2.55 -3.64
N PHE A 149 -3.06 3.31 -4.34
CA PHE A 149 -3.20 3.68 -5.74
C PHE A 149 -2.20 2.88 -6.56
N ALA A 150 -2.68 1.88 -7.30
CA ALA A 150 -1.84 0.92 -8.02
C ALA A 150 -2.41 0.59 -9.41
N PRO A 151 -2.18 1.44 -10.42
CA PRO A 151 -1.42 2.70 -10.38
C PRO A 151 -2.30 3.92 -10.03
N LEU A 152 -1.70 4.96 -9.46
CA LEU A 152 -2.29 6.31 -9.43
C LEU A 152 -2.39 6.86 -10.84
N ILE A 153 -1.32 6.71 -11.63
CA ILE A 153 -1.35 6.99 -13.06
C ILE A 153 -0.49 5.93 -13.74
N GLY A 154 -1.12 5.12 -14.58
CA GLY A 154 -0.46 4.14 -15.41
C GLY A 154 -0.66 4.46 -16.87
N VAL A 155 0.42 4.55 -17.63
CA VAL A 155 0.39 4.70 -19.08
C VAL A 155 1.08 3.50 -19.68
N GLU A 156 0.40 2.80 -20.58
CA GLU A 156 0.99 1.72 -21.37
C GLU A 156 0.74 1.99 -22.85
N ALA A 157 1.83 2.07 -23.60
CA ALA A 157 1.79 2.35 -25.02
C ALA A 157 2.55 1.25 -25.79
N ARG A 158 1.96 0.79 -26.89
CA ARG A 158 2.61 -0.05 -27.87
C ARG A 158 2.59 0.67 -29.21
N THR A 159 3.75 0.72 -29.86
CA THR A 159 3.91 1.32 -31.19
C THR A 159 3.64 0.30 -32.30
N LEU A 160 3.50 0.78 -33.53
CA LEU A 160 3.43 -0.08 -34.71
C LEU A 160 4.75 -0.85 -34.95
N SER A 161 5.88 -0.27 -34.53
CA SER A 161 7.22 -0.85 -34.64
C SER A 161 7.58 -1.85 -33.52
N ARG A 162 6.58 -2.39 -32.81
CA ARG A 162 6.74 -3.37 -31.72
C ARG A 162 7.61 -2.87 -30.56
N ILE A 163 7.63 -1.57 -30.32
CA ILE A 163 8.17 -0.97 -29.10
C ILE A 163 7.04 -0.81 -28.09
N THR A 164 7.25 -1.31 -26.87
CA THR A 164 6.36 -1.16 -25.72
C THR A 164 6.99 -0.22 -24.71
N ALA A 165 6.23 0.76 -24.24
CA ALA A 165 6.62 1.63 -23.15
C ALA A 165 5.53 1.60 -22.07
N ARG A 166 5.93 1.53 -20.81
CA ARG A 166 5.02 1.58 -19.67
C ARG A 166 5.61 2.50 -18.61
N LEU A 167 4.79 3.40 -18.10
CA LEU A 167 5.11 4.27 -16.98
C LEU A 167 4.01 4.13 -15.94
N GLN A 168 4.36 3.79 -14.72
CA GLN A 168 3.42 3.61 -13.62
C GLN A 168 3.90 4.41 -12.41
N TYR A 169 3.00 5.21 -11.86
CA TYR A 169 3.18 5.84 -10.57
C TYR A 169 2.23 5.20 -9.57
N ASN A 170 2.79 4.54 -8.56
CA ASN A 170 2.03 3.92 -7.47
C ASN A 170 2.22 4.74 -6.20
N ALA A 171 1.17 4.84 -5.41
CA ALA A 171 1.21 5.47 -4.10
C ALA A 171 0.48 4.58 -3.09
N GLU A 172 1.08 4.35 -1.94
CA GLU A 172 0.51 3.54 -0.87
C GLU A 172 0.67 4.25 0.46
N ARG A 173 -0.35 4.13 1.30
CA ARG A 173 -0.39 4.63 2.66
C ARG A 173 -1.03 3.58 3.55
N ILE A 174 -0.26 3.06 4.50
CA ILE A 174 -0.75 2.17 5.55
C ILE A 174 -0.64 2.93 6.86
N VAL A 175 -1.75 3.08 7.57
CA VAL A 175 -1.79 3.69 8.89
C VAL A 175 -2.34 2.68 9.87
N ALA A 176 -1.56 2.38 10.90
CA ALA A 176 -1.89 1.43 11.93
C ALA A 176 -1.92 2.12 13.29
N LEU A 177 -3.06 2.08 13.98
CA LEU A 177 -3.22 2.51 15.36
C LEU A 177 -3.09 1.28 16.26
N ASN A 178 -2.04 1.25 17.07
CA ASN A 178 -1.88 0.29 18.15
C ASN A 178 -2.55 0.85 19.42
N LEU A 179 -3.53 0.11 19.95
CA LEU A 179 -4.35 0.54 21.08
C LEU A 179 -3.69 0.22 22.43
N SER A 180 -2.86 -0.83 22.49
CA SER A 180 -2.17 -1.24 23.72
C SER A 180 -1.14 -0.22 24.19
N ASN A 181 -0.44 0.42 23.26
CA ASN A 181 0.57 1.44 23.56
C ASN A 181 0.23 2.83 22.99
N ARG A 182 -1.01 3.02 22.51
CA ARG A 182 -1.56 4.30 22.03
C ARG A 182 -0.64 4.99 21.02
N GLN A 183 -0.24 4.24 20.00
CA GLN A 183 0.73 4.68 19.01
C GLN A 183 0.18 4.55 17.60
N VAL A 184 0.39 5.57 16.78
CA VAL A 184 0.11 5.54 15.35
C VAL A 184 1.41 5.28 14.59
N GLN A 185 1.42 4.22 13.79
CA GLN A 185 2.46 3.94 12.83
C GLN A 185 1.93 4.22 11.43
N GLU A 186 2.63 5.07 10.69
CA GLU A 186 2.29 5.43 9.31
C GLU A 186 3.42 5.00 8.38
N LEU A 187 3.11 4.13 7.43
CA LEU A 187 3.97 3.73 6.34
C LEU A 187 3.46 4.36 5.04
N ARG A 188 4.33 5.10 4.35
CA ARG A 188 4.06 5.67 3.03
C ARG A 188 5.05 5.09 2.03
N SER A 189 4.55 4.60 0.90
CA SER A 189 5.36 4.17 -0.23
C SER A 189 4.98 4.93 -1.48
N ARG A 190 5.97 5.39 -2.25
CA ARG A 190 5.78 5.98 -3.56
C ARG A 190 6.72 5.32 -4.54
N ASP A 191 6.16 4.72 -5.57
CA ASP A 191 6.92 3.96 -6.54
C ASP A 191 6.69 4.53 -7.94
N VAL A 192 7.77 4.82 -8.66
CA VAL A 192 7.73 5.12 -10.09
C VAL A 192 8.41 3.96 -10.81
N THR A 193 7.67 3.28 -11.68
CA THR A 193 8.20 2.20 -12.53
C THR A 193 8.10 2.63 -13.98
N ALA A 194 9.24 2.65 -14.66
CA ALA A 194 9.35 2.86 -16.10
C ALA A 194 9.88 1.59 -16.75
N SER A 195 9.20 1.10 -17.77
CA SER A 195 9.58 -0.08 -18.54
C SER A 195 9.57 0.26 -20.02
N ILE A 196 10.66 -0.07 -20.71
CA ILE A 196 10.75 0.05 -22.16
C ILE A 196 11.18 -1.30 -22.70
N GLY A 197 10.52 -1.76 -23.75
CA GLY A 197 10.88 -2.99 -24.44
C GLY A 197 10.67 -2.88 -25.93
N PHE A 198 11.41 -3.68 -26.68
CA PHE A 198 11.21 -3.82 -28.12
C PHE A 198 11.50 -5.23 -28.56
N THR A 199 10.81 -5.67 -29.61
CA THR A 199 11.08 -6.93 -30.28
C THR A 199 11.48 -6.65 -31.72
N ARG A 200 12.68 -7.10 -32.10
CA ARG A 200 13.19 -6.99 -33.47
C ARG A 200 13.61 -8.34 -33.99
N ASN A 201 13.26 -8.58 -35.25
CA ASN A 201 13.64 -9.77 -35.99
C ASN A 201 14.79 -9.40 -36.93
N ASN A 202 15.62 -10.36 -37.31
CA ASN A 202 16.68 -10.16 -38.31
C ASN A 202 17.75 -9.12 -37.88
N THR A 203 18.11 -9.10 -36.60
CA THR A 203 19.04 -8.09 -36.05
C THR A 203 20.47 -8.39 -36.49
N ARG A 204 21.13 -7.43 -37.15
CA ARG A 204 22.55 -7.51 -37.50
C ARG A 204 23.38 -7.12 -36.29
N LEU A 205 24.21 -8.02 -35.78
CA LEU A 205 25.13 -7.72 -34.69
C LEU A 205 26.29 -6.83 -35.18
N PRO A 206 26.79 -5.91 -34.34
CA PRO A 206 27.91 -5.02 -34.70
C PRO A 206 29.27 -5.73 -34.72
N PHE A 207 29.33 -7.00 -34.28
CA PHE A 207 30.55 -7.79 -34.25
C PHE A 207 30.59 -8.77 -35.44
N LYS A 208 31.74 -8.85 -36.12
CA LYS A 208 31.98 -9.80 -37.21
C LYS A 208 32.62 -11.06 -36.63
N THR A 209 32.09 -12.24 -36.96
CA THR A 209 32.79 -13.51 -36.75
C THR A 209 33.17 -14.07 -38.12
N GLN A 210 34.43 -14.49 -38.30
CA GLN A 210 34.94 -15.01 -39.57
C GLN A 210 34.64 -14.12 -40.79
N GLY A 211 34.76 -12.80 -40.65
CA GLY A 211 34.57 -11.85 -41.76
C GLY A 211 33.12 -11.64 -42.22
N ARG A 212 32.12 -12.35 -41.64
CA ARG A 212 30.69 -12.19 -41.97
C ARG A 212 29.94 -11.50 -40.85
N ASN A 213 28.98 -10.65 -41.22
CA ASN A 213 28.04 -10.05 -40.28
C ASN A 213 27.10 -11.15 -39.77
N ILE A 214 27.06 -11.39 -38.46
CA ILE A 214 26.10 -12.33 -37.87
C ILE A 214 24.72 -11.67 -37.92
N VAL A 215 23.81 -12.27 -38.70
CA VAL A 215 22.41 -11.87 -38.74
C VAL A 215 21.62 -12.85 -37.87
N LEU A 216 21.04 -12.34 -36.78
CA LEU A 216 20.17 -13.09 -35.91
C LEU A 216 18.82 -13.26 -36.59
N LYS A 217 18.55 -14.44 -37.16
CA LYS A 217 17.33 -14.70 -37.95
C LYS A 217 16.04 -14.61 -37.13
N ASN A 218 16.12 -14.86 -35.82
CA ASN A 218 14.97 -14.93 -34.93
C ASN A 218 14.72 -13.65 -34.13
N ASP A 219 13.67 -13.67 -33.33
CA ASP A 219 13.22 -12.57 -32.49
C ASP A 219 14.21 -12.31 -31.34
N LEU A 220 14.78 -11.11 -31.36
CA LEU A 220 15.51 -10.51 -30.26
C LEU A 220 14.56 -9.61 -29.48
N GLN A 221 14.39 -9.90 -28.20
CA GLN A 221 13.58 -9.11 -27.29
C GLN A 221 14.49 -8.39 -26.30
N PHE A 222 14.37 -7.07 -26.25
CA PHE A 222 15.01 -6.26 -25.22
C PHE A 222 13.94 -5.72 -24.28
N ARG A 223 14.23 -5.71 -22.99
CA ARG A 223 13.40 -5.05 -21.98
C ARG A 223 14.28 -4.42 -20.92
N CYS A 224 14.00 -3.17 -20.60
CA CYS A 224 14.66 -2.41 -19.56
C CYS A 224 13.59 -1.89 -18.59
N ASP A 225 13.67 -2.35 -17.35
CA ASP A 225 12.82 -1.88 -16.26
C ASP A 225 13.64 -1.04 -15.29
N ALA A 226 13.17 0.17 -14.98
CA ALA A 226 13.68 1.03 -13.94
C ALA A 226 12.58 1.27 -12.91
N THR A 227 12.89 1.11 -11.62
CA THR A 227 11.95 1.37 -10.53
C THR A 227 12.62 2.20 -9.46
N ILE A 228 11.94 3.25 -9.03
CA ILE A 228 12.36 4.10 -7.91
C ILE A 228 11.25 4.01 -6.87
N ARG A 229 11.57 3.52 -5.68
CA ARG A 229 10.64 3.34 -4.57
C ARG A 229 11.16 4.12 -3.36
N ASP A 230 10.41 5.11 -2.91
CA ASP A 230 10.67 5.80 -1.63
C ASP A 230 9.69 5.27 -0.59
N THR A 231 10.22 4.67 0.47
CA THR A 231 9.45 4.15 1.61
C THR A 231 9.79 4.93 2.87
N ARG A 232 8.79 5.34 3.63
CA ARG A 232 8.98 6.02 4.93
C ARG A 232 8.00 5.51 5.96
N THR A 233 8.51 5.18 7.13
CA THR A 233 7.76 4.71 8.28
C THR A 233 7.96 5.68 9.42
N VAL A 234 6.87 6.34 9.84
CA VAL A 234 6.86 7.27 10.96
C VAL A 234 6.04 6.68 12.08
N GLN A 235 6.59 6.73 13.29
CA GLN A 235 5.91 6.33 14.51
C GLN A 235 5.61 7.56 15.36
N ARG A 236 4.37 7.67 15.83
CA ARG A 236 3.88 8.78 16.64
C ARG A 236 3.15 8.25 17.87
N LYS A 237 3.60 8.64 19.05
CA LYS A 237 2.92 8.33 20.32
C LYS A 237 1.90 9.43 20.62
N LEU A 238 0.81 9.05 21.29
CA LEU A 238 -0.23 9.98 21.72
C LEU A 238 0.12 10.74 23.01
N GLU A 239 1.00 10.18 23.84
CA GLU A 239 1.45 10.80 25.10
C GLU A 239 2.95 11.13 25.02
N GLY A 240 3.31 12.35 25.47
CA GLY A 240 4.68 12.87 25.44
C GLY A 240 4.96 13.78 24.24
N ALA A 241 5.79 14.80 24.43
CA ALA A 241 6.09 15.85 23.45
C ALA A 241 6.48 15.26 22.07
N ASN A 242 5.56 15.32 21.10
CA ASN A 242 5.73 15.27 19.64
C ASN A 242 6.99 14.58 19.08
N ALA A 243 7.33 13.39 19.58
CA ALA A 243 8.46 12.63 19.06
C ALA A 243 8.01 11.88 17.80
N ASN A 244 7.84 12.63 16.70
CA ASN A 244 7.76 12.09 15.35
C ASN A 244 9.08 11.39 15.04
N THR A 245 9.20 10.12 15.40
CA THR A 245 10.40 9.35 15.13
C THR A 245 10.23 8.64 13.80
N SER A 246 11.07 8.99 12.83
CA SER A 246 11.20 8.21 11.60
C SER A 246 11.93 6.92 11.96
N THR A 247 11.20 5.81 12.00
CA THR A 247 11.71 4.53 12.51
C THR A 247 12.38 3.70 11.42
N ALA A 248 11.89 3.81 10.19
CA ALA A 248 12.39 3.03 9.07
C ALA A 248 12.05 3.69 7.73
N GLY A 249 12.76 3.30 6.68
CA GLY A 249 12.51 3.77 5.33
C GLY A 249 13.79 3.88 4.54
N GLY A 250 13.64 3.91 3.22
CA GLY A 250 14.74 4.11 2.30
C GLY A 250 14.25 4.33 0.88
N LEU A 251 15.16 4.88 0.08
CA LEU A 251 15.06 4.98 -1.37
C LEU A 251 15.67 3.72 -1.99
N ASN A 252 14.85 2.93 -2.66
CA ASN A 252 15.28 1.78 -3.45
C ASN A 252 15.21 2.14 -4.94
N PHE A 253 16.37 2.15 -5.58
CA PHE A 253 16.51 2.28 -7.02
C PHE A 253 16.87 0.92 -7.61
N GLN A 254 16.11 0.49 -8.60
CA GLN A 254 16.33 -0.77 -9.31
C GLN A 254 16.39 -0.53 -10.81
N PHE A 255 17.40 -1.11 -11.45
CA PHE A 255 17.60 -1.06 -12.89
C PHE A 255 17.85 -2.47 -13.43
N LYS A 256 17.01 -2.92 -14.37
CA LYS A 256 16.90 -4.31 -14.85
C LYS A 256 16.80 -4.38 -16.38
N PRO A 257 17.89 -4.15 -17.12
CA PRO A 257 17.96 -4.51 -18.54
C PRO A 257 18.10 -6.02 -18.72
N THR A 258 17.34 -6.54 -19.68
CA THR A 258 17.29 -7.95 -20.08
C THR A 258 17.26 -8.03 -21.60
N VAL A 259 18.00 -8.98 -22.13
CA VAL A 259 18.04 -9.32 -23.56
C VAL A 259 17.70 -10.79 -23.67
N ASN A 260 16.65 -11.12 -24.41
CA ASN A 260 16.19 -12.48 -24.63
C ASN A 260 16.26 -12.79 -26.13
N TYR A 261 16.94 -13.88 -26.48
CA TYR A 261 17.12 -14.33 -27.85
C TYR A 261 16.62 -15.76 -28.02
N VAL A 262 15.58 -15.91 -28.84
CA VAL A 262 15.01 -17.21 -29.15
C VAL A 262 15.82 -17.84 -30.29
N VAL A 263 16.68 -18.81 -29.99
CA VAL A 263 17.55 -19.44 -31.00
C VAL A 263 16.78 -20.42 -31.86
N ASN A 264 15.87 -21.18 -31.26
CA ASN A 264 14.90 -22.04 -31.94
C ASN A 264 13.74 -22.34 -30.96
N GLN A 265 12.80 -23.21 -31.35
CA GLN A 265 11.67 -23.62 -30.50
C GLN A 265 12.10 -24.26 -29.17
N ARG A 266 13.32 -24.79 -29.10
CA ARG A 266 13.85 -25.52 -27.94
C ARG A 266 14.83 -24.69 -27.12
N LEU A 267 15.58 -23.76 -27.70
CA LEU A 267 16.67 -23.05 -27.06
C LEU A 267 16.39 -21.55 -26.98
N ASN A 268 16.38 -21.03 -25.76
CA ASN A 268 16.31 -19.60 -25.46
C ASN A 268 17.51 -19.17 -24.61
N VAL A 269 18.16 -18.08 -25.02
CA VAL A 269 19.27 -17.47 -24.30
C VAL A 269 18.85 -16.11 -23.78
N GLN A 270 18.97 -15.90 -22.47
CA GLN A 270 18.65 -14.63 -21.83
C GLN A 270 19.88 -14.07 -21.12
N GLY A 271 20.33 -12.89 -21.52
CA GLY A 271 21.24 -12.07 -20.72
C GLY A 271 20.45 -11.16 -19.79
N TYR A 272 20.86 -11.05 -18.53
CA TYR A 272 20.27 -10.12 -17.59
C TYR A 272 21.35 -9.35 -16.83
N PHE A 273 21.04 -8.09 -16.53
CA PHE A 273 21.79 -7.28 -15.59
C PHE A 273 20.78 -6.62 -14.65
N GLU A 274 21.04 -6.71 -13.36
CA GLU A 274 20.22 -6.11 -12.31
C GLU A 274 21.14 -5.34 -11.37
N ARG A 275 20.86 -4.05 -11.21
CA ARG A 275 21.46 -3.23 -10.17
C ARG A 275 20.36 -2.72 -9.26
N THR A 276 20.47 -3.04 -7.98
CA THR A 276 19.60 -2.54 -6.92
C THR A 276 20.44 -1.72 -5.96
N VAL A 277 20.06 -0.48 -5.71
CA VAL A 277 20.70 0.45 -4.77
C VAL A 277 19.66 0.80 -3.71
N ASN A 278 19.99 0.57 -2.45
CA ASN A 278 19.13 0.92 -1.32
C ASN A 278 19.83 1.96 -0.47
N THR A 279 19.24 3.16 -0.37
CA THR A 279 19.71 4.25 0.46
C THR A 279 18.72 4.46 1.61
N PRO A 280 19.05 4.01 2.84
CA PRO A 280 18.15 4.17 3.98
C PRO A 280 18.02 5.64 4.40
N HIS A 281 16.86 6.02 4.94
CA HIS A 281 16.60 7.36 5.48
C HIS A 281 17.05 7.52 6.93
N ILE A 282 17.24 6.42 7.65
CA ILE A 282 17.67 6.43 9.06
C ILE A 282 19.20 6.30 9.14
N THR A 283 19.80 7.04 10.08
CA THR A 283 21.26 7.09 10.28
C THR A 283 21.85 5.80 10.84
N SER A 284 21.00 4.92 11.38
CA SER A 284 21.39 3.61 11.92
C SER A 284 21.58 2.54 10.83
N SER A 285 21.31 2.85 9.57
CA SER A 285 21.42 1.92 8.45
C SER A 285 22.38 2.45 7.40
N PHE A 286 23.14 1.54 6.76
CA PHE A 286 24.12 1.89 5.74
C PHE A 286 23.55 1.69 4.33
N PRO A 287 23.88 2.56 3.37
CA PRO A 287 23.51 2.36 1.98
C PRO A 287 24.17 1.10 1.43
N ASN A 288 23.42 0.31 0.67
CA ASN A 288 23.95 -0.87 0.01
C ASN A 288 23.63 -0.85 -1.48
N SER A 289 24.46 -1.54 -2.26
CA SER A 289 24.19 -1.77 -3.67
C SER A 289 24.53 -3.21 -4.02
N THR A 290 23.61 -3.87 -4.72
CA THR A 290 23.80 -5.22 -5.22
C THR A 290 23.72 -5.18 -6.73
N THR A 291 24.76 -5.70 -7.39
CA THR A 291 24.79 -5.86 -8.84
C THR A 291 24.83 -7.34 -9.16
N ARG A 292 23.91 -7.81 -9.99
CA ARG A 292 23.86 -9.18 -10.50
C ARG A 292 23.88 -9.12 -12.01
N PHE A 293 24.67 -9.97 -12.62
CA PHE A 293 24.66 -10.16 -14.07
C PHE A 293 24.82 -11.64 -14.35
N GLY A 294 24.25 -12.10 -15.45
CA GLY A 294 24.37 -13.50 -15.83
C GLY A 294 23.68 -13.80 -17.13
N PHE A 295 23.90 -15.04 -17.58
CA PHE A 295 23.22 -15.61 -18.72
C PHE A 295 22.39 -16.80 -18.22
N ASN A 296 21.16 -16.88 -18.70
CA ASN A 296 20.25 -17.98 -18.46
C ASN A 296 20.02 -18.71 -19.79
N LEU A 297 20.30 -20.00 -19.80
CA LEU A 297 20.08 -20.88 -20.94
C LEU A 297 18.90 -21.79 -20.63
N ARG A 298 17.82 -21.67 -21.39
CA ARG A 298 16.64 -22.54 -21.25
C ARG A 298 16.55 -23.45 -22.47
N TYR A 299 16.63 -24.75 -22.24
CA TYR A 299 16.42 -25.78 -23.26
C TYR A 299 15.15 -26.58 -22.96
N SER A 300 14.19 -26.57 -23.87
CA SER A 300 12.96 -27.39 -23.82
C SER A 300 13.16 -28.68 -24.59
N LEU A 301 12.83 -29.80 -23.94
CA LEU A 301 12.90 -31.16 -24.51
C LEU A 301 11.57 -31.60 -25.12
N SER A 302 10.53 -30.78 -25.07
CA SER A 302 9.21 -31.10 -25.64
C SER A 302 9.30 -31.21 -27.17
N GLU A 303 8.89 -32.37 -27.68
CA GLU A 303 8.71 -32.66 -29.12
C GLU A 303 7.68 -31.73 -29.78
#